data_AF-A0A956L9X4-F1
#
_entry.id   AF-A0A956L9X4-F1
#
_cell.length_a   1.000
_cell.length_b   1.000
_cell.length_c   1.000
_cell.angle_alpha   90.00
_cell.angle_beta   90.00
_cell.angle_gamma   90.00
#
_symmetry.space_group_name_H-M   'P 1'
#
loop_
_entity.id
_entity.type
_entity.pdbx_description
1 polymer ?
#
loop_
_entity_poly.entity_id
_entity_poly.type
_entity_poly.pdbx_seq_one_letter_code
_entity_poly.pdbx_strand_id
1 'polypeptide(L)'
;SLLTCGWRGVDHAVGTAFVAGLAARGEEPSGRFRQFRARGLPVSVPGATLVEVSQDAEEYLQAVDAADAVIVLGGLGGTRLVHRHASNVRKPVLPLPGPGGDARAIFDELRGELDRERYLGITRHELEALDQPAAAAVGAVIRLVRQHLDARAIRDGEYLTTQSVVGRDNEAALERLGAELREGMMAFVGAGTSIPGGYPDWRTLVERMQQSLPDQVSRAMAYVSREEDLLMRAEQYRQLMGEDEFSRFVREQFGPERGTCRELHRDLVRLPFTHVLTTNYDNLLECAHAAAFPGELPTTVDWQNAADIEAFLRAARRRGQPRRYVHLHGVYNDPASIVLTEGDYQRRYHESTAGEALLSVLFTAYPFLFVGFSFSDMDMMGVFRGTMARLRLRGALHFGIVALDPRKHDPTLVRQRLRRKYKIEPVFYLETPDHAGLHALLQRLAA
;
A
#
# COMPACT_ATOMS: atom_id res chain seq x y z
N SER A 1 -22.16 9.64 -10.75
CA SER A 1 -23.31 10.05 -11.57
C SER A 1 -22.84 10.37 -12.99
N LEU A 2 -23.72 10.29 -13.99
CA LEU A 2 -23.45 10.78 -15.35
C LEU A 2 -23.86 12.26 -15.45
N LEU A 3 -23.02 13.09 -16.06
CA LEU A 3 -23.30 14.51 -16.35
C LEU A 3 -23.20 14.72 -17.87
N THR A 4 -24.20 15.37 -18.48
CA THR A 4 -24.17 15.75 -19.90
C THR A 4 -24.74 17.15 -20.12
N CYS A 5 -24.52 17.75 -21.29
CA CYS A 5 -25.11 19.05 -21.69
C CYS A 5 -26.39 18.86 -22.53
N GLY A 6 -26.77 17.61 -22.80
CA GLY A 6 -28.01 17.28 -23.49
C GLY A 6 -28.02 17.62 -24.98
N TRP A 7 -26.85 17.75 -25.62
CA TRP A 7 -26.73 17.99 -27.06
C TRP A 7 -27.27 16.81 -27.89
N ARG A 8 -27.70 17.09 -29.13
CA ARG A 8 -28.10 16.02 -30.06
C ARG A 8 -26.87 15.20 -30.47
N GLY A 9 -27.03 13.87 -30.54
CA GLY A 9 -25.94 12.95 -30.87
C GLY A 9 -25.46 12.18 -29.64
N VAL A 10 -24.18 12.35 -29.28
CA VAL A 10 -23.51 11.55 -28.23
C VAL A 10 -24.21 11.67 -26.87
N ASP A 11 -24.49 12.88 -26.40
CA ASP A 11 -25.16 13.11 -25.10
C ASP A 11 -26.52 12.42 -25.01
N HIS A 12 -27.32 12.51 -26.09
CA HIS A 12 -28.62 11.86 -26.15
C HIS A 12 -28.50 10.33 -26.18
N ALA A 13 -27.58 9.79 -26.98
CA ALA A 13 -27.37 8.34 -27.09
C ALA A 13 -26.85 7.74 -25.77
N VAL A 14 -25.85 8.38 -25.16
CA VAL A 14 -25.27 7.96 -23.87
C VAL A 14 -26.28 8.10 -22.75
N GLY A 15 -27.01 9.22 -22.69
CA GLY A 15 -28.06 9.43 -21.68
C GLY A 15 -29.18 8.40 -21.78
N THR A 16 -29.66 8.10 -22.99
CA THR A 16 -30.71 7.10 -23.21
C THR A 16 -30.24 5.71 -22.78
N ALA A 17 -29.02 5.31 -23.17
CA ALA A 17 -28.45 4.03 -22.76
C ALA A 17 -28.23 3.94 -21.23
N PHE A 18 -27.83 5.05 -20.61
CA PHE A 18 -27.64 5.12 -19.16
C PHE A 18 -28.95 4.93 -18.40
N VAL A 19 -30.01 5.62 -18.81
CA VAL A 19 -31.36 5.47 -18.23
C VAL A 19 -31.89 4.04 -18.42
N ALA A 20 -31.75 3.47 -19.62
CA ALA A 20 -32.15 2.08 -19.87
C ALA A 20 -31.38 1.09 -18.98
N GLY A 21 -30.07 1.32 -18.79
CA GLY A 21 -29.23 0.49 -17.92
C GLY A 21 -29.61 0.59 -16.44
N LEU A 22 -30.07 1.75 -15.97
CA LEU A 22 -30.59 1.92 -14.61
C LEU A 22 -31.94 1.21 -14.44
N ALA A 23 -32.85 1.37 -15.40
CA ALA A 23 -34.15 0.70 -15.39
C ALA A 23 -34.00 -0.84 -15.35
N ALA A 24 -33.05 -1.40 -16.12
CA ALA A 24 -32.75 -2.83 -16.09
C ALA A 24 -32.25 -3.34 -14.73
N ARG A 25 -31.73 -2.46 -13.87
CA ARG A 25 -31.28 -2.76 -12.50
C ARG A 25 -32.31 -2.37 -11.43
N GLY A 26 -33.49 -1.86 -11.83
CA GLY A 26 -34.49 -1.34 -10.90
C GLY A 26 -34.06 -0.06 -10.17
N GLU A 27 -33.15 0.71 -10.76
CA GLU A 27 -32.64 1.97 -10.20
C GLU A 27 -33.31 3.19 -10.83
N GLU A 28 -33.61 4.20 -10.00
CA GLU A 28 -34.13 5.48 -10.47
C GLU A 28 -33.01 6.41 -10.98
N PRO A 29 -33.19 7.10 -12.13
CA PRO A 29 -32.20 8.04 -12.66
C PRO A 29 -31.98 9.31 -11.82
N SER A 30 -32.93 9.67 -10.95
CA SER A 30 -32.87 10.87 -10.10
C SER A 30 -31.59 10.89 -9.25
N GLY A 31 -30.81 11.98 -9.33
CA GLY A 31 -29.53 12.12 -8.62
C GLY A 31 -28.34 11.37 -9.25
N ARG A 32 -28.60 10.38 -10.13
CA ARG A 32 -27.58 9.57 -10.83
C ARG A 32 -27.29 10.09 -12.24
N PHE A 33 -28.22 10.79 -12.86
CA PHE A 33 -28.06 11.44 -14.15
C PHE A 33 -28.46 12.92 -14.07
N ARG A 34 -27.56 13.82 -14.46
CA ARG A 34 -27.83 15.26 -14.50
C ARG A 34 -27.59 15.81 -15.90
N GLN A 35 -28.46 16.71 -16.34
CA GLN A 35 -28.32 17.43 -17.60
C GLN A 35 -28.21 18.92 -17.34
N PHE A 36 -27.07 19.50 -17.69
CA PHE A 36 -26.83 20.94 -17.64
C PHE A 36 -27.43 21.57 -18.89
N ARG A 37 -28.36 22.51 -18.72
CA ARG A 37 -29.07 23.18 -19.82
C ARG A 37 -29.24 24.65 -19.53
N ALA A 38 -29.20 25.48 -20.56
CA ALA A 38 -29.48 26.89 -20.48
C ALA A 38 -30.90 27.08 -19.95
N ARG A 39 -31.06 28.10 -19.09
CA ARG A 39 -32.33 28.43 -18.45
C ARG A 39 -33.48 28.45 -19.46
N GLY A 40 -34.55 27.72 -19.14
CA GLY A 40 -35.75 27.60 -19.99
C GLY A 40 -35.71 26.49 -21.03
N LEU A 41 -34.60 25.75 -21.17
CA LEU A 41 -34.54 24.55 -22.01
C LEU A 41 -34.88 23.29 -21.20
N PRO A 42 -35.79 22.41 -21.68
CA PRO A 42 -36.13 21.17 -20.99
C PRO A 42 -35.01 20.13 -21.12
N VAL A 43 -35.01 19.11 -20.25
CA VAL A 43 -34.14 17.92 -20.40
C VAL A 43 -34.30 17.30 -21.79
N SER A 44 -33.19 16.87 -22.39
CA SER A 44 -33.22 16.19 -23.69
C SER A 44 -33.42 14.69 -23.56
N VAL A 45 -33.09 14.11 -22.39
CA VAL A 45 -33.32 12.70 -22.08
C VAL A 45 -34.20 12.61 -20.84
N PRO A 46 -35.40 12.01 -20.93
CA PRO A 46 -36.29 11.83 -19.78
C PRO A 46 -35.61 11.08 -18.62
N GLY A 47 -35.93 11.49 -17.38
CA GLY A 47 -35.34 10.92 -16.16
C GLY A 47 -34.10 11.65 -15.65
N ALA A 48 -33.43 12.48 -16.46
CA ALA A 48 -32.34 13.32 -15.97
C ALA A 48 -32.82 14.38 -14.98
N THR A 49 -32.00 14.66 -13.96
CA THR A 49 -32.16 15.86 -13.13
C THR A 49 -31.68 17.08 -13.92
N LEU A 50 -32.57 18.05 -14.16
CA LEU A 50 -32.24 19.31 -14.83
C LEU A 50 -31.36 20.17 -13.92
N VAL A 51 -30.24 20.66 -14.46
CA VAL A 51 -29.41 21.69 -13.83
C VAL A 51 -29.44 22.91 -14.75
N GLU A 52 -30.15 23.95 -14.33
CA GLU A 52 -30.25 25.18 -15.12
C GLU A 52 -28.99 26.03 -14.95
N VAL A 53 -28.37 26.42 -16.07
CA VAL A 53 -27.25 27.35 -16.09
C VAL A 53 -27.70 28.73 -16.58
N SER A 54 -27.04 29.80 -16.12
CA SER A 54 -27.30 31.16 -16.58
C SER A 54 -27.05 31.30 -18.09
N GLN A 55 -27.80 32.18 -18.77
CA GLN A 55 -27.67 32.38 -20.22
C GLN A 55 -26.26 32.82 -20.66
N ASP A 56 -25.50 33.47 -19.78
CA ASP A 56 -24.13 33.92 -20.03
C ASP A 56 -23.07 32.84 -19.72
N ALA A 57 -23.46 31.70 -19.13
CA ALA A 57 -22.55 30.60 -18.81
C ALA A 57 -22.66 29.49 -19.85
N GLU A 58 -21.52 29.10 -20.43
CA GLU A 58 -21.48 27.95 -21.32
C GLU A 58 -21.77 26.67 -20.51
N GLU A 59 -22.86 25.97 -20.84
CA GLU A 59 -23.37 24.77 -20.15
C GLU A 59 -22.27 23.72 -19.88
N TYR A 60 -21.35 23.56 -20.82
CA TYR A 60 -20.27 22.58 -20.74
C TYR A 60 -19.20 22.94 -19.71
N LEU A 61 -18.96 24.21 -19.43
CA LEU A 61 -17.98 24.63 -18.42
C LEU A 61 -18.44 24.19 -17.04
N GLN A 62 -19.71 24.45 -16.69
CA GLN A 62 -20.29 24.05 -15.41
C GLN A 62 -20.39 22.52 -15.27
N ALA A 63 -20.71 21.83 -16.36
CA ALA A 63 -20.73 20.37 -16.37
C ALA A 63 -19.34 19.78 -16.08
N VAL A 64 -18.27 20.36 -16.67
CA VAL A 64 -16.88 19.95 -16.43
C VAL A 64 -16.42 20.30 -15.01
N ASP A 65 -16.77 21.48 -14.50
CA ASP A 65 -16.40 21.90 -13.14
C ASP A 65 -17.02 20.97 -12.09
N ALA A 66 -18.27 20.55 -12.31
CA ALA A 66 -18.99 19.60 -11.48
C ALA A 66 -18.55 18.13 -11.68
N ALA A 67 -17.81 17.81 -12.74
CA ALA A 67 -17.36 16.46 -13.04
C ALA A 67 -16.09 16.10 -12.29
N ASP A 68 -15.95 14.81 -11.94
CA ASP A 68 -14.71 14.26 -11.39
C ASP A 68 -13.70 13.87 -12.48
N ALA A 69 -14.21 13.42 -13.62
CA ALA A 69 -13.44 13.03 -14.78
C ALA A 69 -14.26 13.28 -16.05
N VAL A 70 -13.58 13.54 -17.16
CA VAL A 70 -14.21 13.86 -18.44
C VAL A 70 -13.89 12.76 -19.45
N ILE A 71 -14.93 12.13 -20.00
CA ILE A 71 -14.79 11.16 -21.10
C ILE A 71 -15.12 11.90 -22.40
N VAL A 72 -14.21 11.86 -23.37
CA VAL A 72 -14.43 12.51 -24.67
C VAL A 72 -14.53 11.48 -25.79
N LEU A 73 -15.53 11.65 -26.66
CA LEU A 73 -15.92 10.70 -27.71
C LEU A 73 -16.26 11.46 -29.00
N GLY A 74 -15.58 11.14 -30.10
CA GLY A 74 -15.78 11.82 -31.39
C GLY A 74 -15.50 13.33 -31.32
N GLY A 75 -16.23 14.11 -32.13
CA GLY A 75 -16.22 15.59 -32.08
C GLY A 75 -15.74 16.29 -33.35
N LEU A 76 -16.29 17.49 -33.58
CA LEU A 76 -15.94 18.44 -34.65
C LEU A 76 -15.85 19.86 -34.07
N GLY A 77 -14.86 20.12 -33.21
CA GLY A 77 -14.57 21.39 -32.55
C GLY A 77 -15.00 21.47 -31.09
N GLY A 78 -16.26 21.12 -30.77
CA GLY A 78 -16.80 21.26 -29.41
C GLY A 78 -16.09 20.40 -28.35
N THR A 79 -15.67 19.19 -28.73
CA THR A 79 -14.95 18.28 -27.83
C THR A 79 -13.58 18.83 -27.42
N ARG A 80 -12.91 19.59 -28.30
CA ARG A 80 -11.65 20.29 -27.95
C ARG A 80 -11.85 21.38 -26.91
N LEU A 81 -12.98 22.09 -26.95
CA LEU A 81 -13.29 23.12 -25.95
C LEU A 81 -13.47 22.50 -24.56
N VAL A 82 -14.21 21.39 -24.50
CA VAL A 82 -14.38 20.59 -23.28
C VAL A 82 -13.02 20.11 -22.75
N HIS A 83 -12.17 19.55 -23.62
CA HIS A 83 -10.82 19.09 -23.24
C HIS A 83 -9.97 20.24 -22.69
N ARG A 84 -9.91 21.38 -23.40
CA ARG A 84 -9.11 22.53 -22.99
C ARG A 84 -9.53 23.05 -21.62
N HIS A 85 -10.82 23.18 -21.37
CA HIS A 85 -11.32 23.61 -20.07
C HIS A 85 -11.00 22.59 -18.98
N ALA A 86 -11.27 21.30 -19.21
CA ALA A 86 -10.95 20.22 -18.29
C ALA A 86 -9.45 20.21 -17.91
N SER A 87 -8.56 20.38 -18.88
CA SER A 87 -7.12 20.51 -18.64
C SER A 87 -6.77 21.74 -17.81
N ASN A 88 -7.38 22.90 -18.08
CA ASN A 88 -7.17 24.14 -17.31
C ASN A 88 -7.58 23.99 -15.83
N VAL A 89 -8.73 23.35 -15.57
CA VAL A 89 -9.21 23.06 -14.20
C VAL A 89 -8.64 21.75 -13.64
N ARG A 90 -7.63 21.17 -14.29
CA ARG A 90 -6.88 19.97 -13.88
C ARG A 90 -7.75 18.73 -13.63
N LYS A 91 -8.81 18.56 -14.42
CA LYS A 91 -9.63 17.35 -14.45
C LYS A 91 -9.03 16.33 -15.41
N PRO A 92 -9.02 15.03 -15.06
CA PRO A 92 -8.53 13.99 -15.98
C PRO A 92 -9.45 13.88 -17.20
N VAL A 93 -8.84 13.74 -18.37
CA VAL A 93 -9.55 13.55 -19.64
C VAL A 93 -9.22 12.16 -20.18
N LEU A 94 -10.26 11.39 -20.47
CA LEU A 94 -10.19 10.02 -20.99
C LEU A 94 -10.70 10.02 -22.43
N PRO A 95 -9.80 10.16 -23.43
CA PRO A 95 -10.21 10.13 -24.83
C PRO A 95 -10.49 8.71 -25.30
N LEU A 96 -11.64 8.50 -25.93
CA LEU A 96 -11.98 7.28 -26.65
C LEU A 96 -11.81 7.56 -28.15
N PRO A 97 -10.65 7.20 -28.75
CA PRO A 97 -10.24 7.72 -30.05
C PRO A 97 -10.75 6.88 -31.23
N GLY A 98 -11.36 5.72 -30.97
CA GLY A 98 -11.89 4.80 -32.00
C GLY A 98 -12.82 5.47 -33.03
N PRO A 99 -13.78 6.31 -32.63
CA PRO A 99 -14.64 7.06 -33.55
C PRO A 99 -13.95 8.15 -34.38
N GLY A 100 -12.67 8.45 -34.11
CA GLY A 100 -11.92 9.51 -34.79
C GLY A 100 -12.27 10.93 -34.28
N GLY A 101 -12.03 11.94 -35.14
CA GLY A 101 -12.31 13.34 -34.84
C GLY A 101 -11.46 13.92 -33.71
N ASP A 102 -12.04 14.81 -32.92
CA ASP A 102 -11.34 15.47 -31.82
C ASP A 102 -10.82 14.52 -30.75
N ALA A 103 -11.57 13.47 -30.39
CA ALA A 103 -11.13 12.49 -29.40
C ALA A 103 -9.83 11.78 -29.80
N ARG A 104 -9.62 11.52 -31.10
CA ARG A 104 -8.34 10.99 -31.63
C ARG A 104 -7.22 12.02 -31.49
N ALA A 105 -7.48 13.26 -31.89
CA ALA A 105 -6.47 14.32 -31.79
C ALA A 105 -6.04 14.56 -30.33
N ILE A 106 -6.98 14.54 -29.38
CA ILE A 106 -6.71 14.67 -27.94
C ILE A 106 -5.90 13.46 -27.43
N PHE A 107 -6.23 12.24 -27.87
CA PHE A 107 -5.43 11.07 -27.53
C PHE A 107 -3.96 11.20 -27.96
N ASP A 108 -3.73 11.64 -29.21
CA ASP A 108 -2.38 11.81 -29.74
C ASP A 108 -1.60 12.92 -29.01
N GLU A 109 -2.29 14.02 -28.65
CA GLU A 109 -1.76 15.10 -27.81
C GLU A 109 -1.32 14.58 -26.44
N LEU A 110 -2.22 13.91 -25.71
CA LEU A 110 -1.93 13.36 -24.38
C LEU A 110 -0.82 12.30 -24.40
N ARG A 111 -0.76 11.49 -25.46
CA ARG A 111 0.32 10.50 -25.64
C ARG A 111 1.68 11.20 -25.72
N GLY A 112 1.76 12.33 -26.43
CA GLY A 112 2.98 13.14 -26.51
C GLY A 112 3.33 13.91 -25.23
N GLU A 113 2.35 14.22 -24.38
CA GLU A 113 2.59 14.84 -23.07
C GLU A 113 3.08 13.84 -22.01
N LEU A 114 2.63 12.58 -22.08
CA LEU A 114 3.09 11.49 -21.22
C LEU A 114 4.54 11.09 -21.47
N ASP A 115 5.01 11.25 -22.71
CA ASP A 115 6.43 11.20 -23.08
C ASP A 115 7.27 12.27 -22.36
N ARG A 116 6.64 13.29 -21.77
CA ARG A 116 7.27 14.46 -21.13
C ARG A 116 6.90 14.62 -19.64
N GLU A 117 6.43 13.55 -18.99
CA GLU A 117 6.10 13.45 -17.55
C GLU A 117 5.00 14.41 -17.02
N ARG A 118 4.12 14.96 -17.86
CA ARG A 118 3.24 16.07 -17.45
C ARG A 118 1.75 15.78 -17.23
N TYR A 119 1.27 14.56 -17.41
CA TYR A 119 -0.18 14.30 -17.38
C TYR A 119 -0.70 13.59 -16.11
N LEU A 120 -1.90 14.02 -15.69
CA LEU A 120 -2.61 13.78 -14.43
C LEU A 120 -2.84 12.30 -14.05
N GLY A 121 -1.78 11.58 -13.65
CA GLY A 121 -1.89 10.29 -12.96
C GLY A 121 -2.40 9.12 -13.81
N ILE A 122 -2.29 9.22 -15.15
CA ILE A 122 -2.56 8.14 -16.10
C ILE A 122 -1.23 7.74 -16.73
N THR A 123 -0.90 6.46 -16.74
CA THR A 123 0.31 5.92 -17.39
C THR A 123 0.12 5.80 -18.90
N ARG A 124 1.22 5.70 -19.66
CA ARG A 124 1.15 5.43 -21.12
C ARG A 124 0.33 4.17 -21.42
N HIS A 125 0.58 3.09 -20.69
CA HIS A 125 -0.11 1.83 -20.88
C HIS A 125 -1.63 1.95 -20.69
N GLU A 126 -2.03 2.72 -19.68
CA GLU A 126 -3.44 3.00 -19.42
C GLU A 126 -4.09 3.87 -20.50
N LEU A 127 -3.37 4.88 -21.01
CA LEU A 127 -3.85 5.67 -22.15
C LEU A 127 -4.02 4.78 -23.37
N GLU A 128 -3.01 3.97 -23.73
CA GLU A 128 -3.04 3.05 -24.88
C GLU A 128 -4.19 2.03 -24.81
N ALA A 129 -4.62 1.64 -23.61
CA ALA A 129 -5.77 0.76 -23.42
C ALA A 129 -7.11 1.40 -23.87
N LEU A 130 -7.16 2.73 -24.03
CA LEU A 130 -8.33 3.44 -24.57
C LEU A 130 -8.43 3.32 -26.10
N ASP A 131 -7.34 3.05 -26.81
CA ASP A 131 -7.31 2.85 -28.26
C ASP A 131 -7.53 1.38 -28.67
N GLN A 132 -8.38 0.70 -27.93
CA GLN A 132 -8.79 -0.68 -28.20
C GLN A 132 -10.17 -0.70 -28.83
N PRO A 133 -10.60 -1.83 -29.44
CA PRO A 133 -11.99 -2.00 -29.88
C PRO A 133 -12.97 -1.67 -28.75
N ALA A 134 -14.14 -1.10 -29.10
CA ALA A 134 -15.07 -0.49 -28.14
C ALA A 134 -15.37 -1.35 -26.90
N ALA A 135 -15.54 -2.67 -27.06
CA ALA A 135 -15.80 -3.59 -25.94
C ALA A 135 -14.65 -3.62 -24.91
N ALA A 136 -13.40 -3.54 -25.35
CA ALA A 136 -12.21 -3.52 -24.49
C ALA A 136 -11.95 -2.12 -23.91
N ALA A 137 -12.14 -1.07 -24.71
CA ALA A 137 -11.94 0.31 -24.28
C ALA A 137 -12.91 0.72 -23.15
N VAL A 138 -14.15 0.21 -23.16
CA VAL A 138 -15.12 0.43 -22.06
C VAL A 138 -14.58 -0.07 -20.72
N GLY A 139 -13.95 -1.25 -20.70
CA GLY A 139 -13.32 -1.79 -19.49
C GLY A 139 -12.16 -0.95 -18.98
N ALA A 140 -11.38 -0.37 -19.89
CA ALA A 140 -10.29 0.56 -19.56
C ALA A 140 -10.82 1.89 -18.97
N VAL A 141 -11.86 2.48 -19.59
CA VAL A 141 -12.49 3.71 -19.08
C VAL A 141 -13.06 3.51 -17.69
N ILE A 142 -13.83 2.45 -17.45
CA ILE A 142 -14.41 2.18 -16.13
C ILE A 142 -13.32 2.05 -15.06
N ARG A 143 -12.22 1.39 -15.40
CA ARG A 143 -11.07 1.23 -14.50
C ARG A 143 -10.43 2.56 -14.15
N LEU A 144 -10.17 3.40 -15.13
CA LEU A 144 -9.49 4.70 -14.94
C LEU A 144 -10.37 5.71 -14.21
N VAL A 145 -11.67 5.75 -14.50
CA VAL A 145 -12.62 6.57 -13.74
C VAL A 145 -12.64 6.15 -12.27
N ARG A 146 -12.68 4.84 -11.97
CA ARG A 146 -12.65 4.35 -10.59
C ARG A 146 -11.36 4.74 -9.86
N GLN A 147 -10.21 4.50 -10.49
CA GLN A 147 -8.90 4.85 -9.94
C GLN A 147 -8.79 6.34 -9.60
N HIS A 148 -9.34 7.22 -10.45
CA HIS A 148 -9.32 8.65 -10.18
C HIS A 148 -10.26 9.05 -9.04
N LEU A 149 -11.47 8.50 -9.02
CA LEU A 149 -12.44 8.73 -7.94
C LEU A 149 -11.89 8.25 -6.59
N ASP A 150 -11.25 7.08 -6.57
CA ASP A 150 -10.60 6.53 -5.37
C ASP A 150 -9.46 7.44 -4.89
N ALA A 151 -8.56 7.88 -5.79
CA ALA A 151 -7.46 8.78 -5.45
C ALA A 151 -7.90 10.17 -4.99
N ARG A 152 -9.06 10.65 -5.45
CA ARG A 152 -9.66 11.91 -4.99
C ARG A 152 -10.29 11.74 -3.61
N ALA A 153 -11.08 10.69 -3.40
CA ALA A 153 -11.70 10.42 -2.10
C ALA A 153 -10.67 10.19 -0.98
N ILE A 154 -9.48 9.69 -1.32
CA ILE A 154 -8.31 9.62 -0.42
C ILE A 154 -7.79 11.02 -0.06
N ARG A 155 -7.65 11.92 -1.05
CA ARG A 155 -7.15 13.29 -0.86
C ARG A 155 -8.11 14.19 -0.10
N ASP A 156 -9.41 14.05 -0.35
CA ASP A 156 -10.45 14.87 0.25
C ASP A 156 -10.83 14.37 1.67
N GLY A 157 -10.15 13.34 2.20
CA GLY A 157 -10.44 12.77 3.51
C GLY A 157 -11.81 12.09 3.61
N GLU A 158 -12.52 11.95 2.49
CA GLU A 158 -13.85 11.33 2.38
C GLU A 158 -13.80 9.80 2.49
N TYR A 159 -12.61 9.19 2.53
CA TYR A 159 -12.42 7.80 2.98
C TYR A 159 -12.44 7.67 4.51
N LEU A 160 -13.36 8.38 5.16
CA LEU A 160 -13.84 8.06 6.51
C LEU A 160 -14.97 7.03 6.40
N THR A 161 -14.57 5.78 6.18
CA THR A 161 -14.91 4.65 7.05
C THR A 161 -14.57 3.37 6.29
N THR A 162 -13.88 2.50 6.99
CA THR A 162 -13.61 1.11 6.65
C THR A 162 -14.87 0.29 6.28
N GLN A 163 -16.07 0.87 6.38
CA GLN A 163 -17.36 0.28 6.03
C GLN A 163 -17.58 0.06 4.52
N SER A 164 -17.17 0.97 3.63
CA SER A 164 -17.59 0.91 2.21
C SER A 164 -16.77 -0.08 1.35
N VAL A 165 -15.49 -0.27 1.68
CA VAL A 165 -14.56 -1.11 0.89
C VAL A 165 -14.27 -2.45 1.54
N VAL A 166 -14.25 -2.51 2.88
CA VAL A 166 -13.87 -3.73 3.61
C VAL A 166 -14.93 -4.23 4.58
N GLY A 167 -16.06 -3.52 4.66
CA GLY A 167 -17.26 -3.94 5.39
C GLY A 167 -17.22 -3.69 6.90
N ARG A 168 -18.38 -3.92 7.54
CA ARG A 168 -18.58 -3.78 9.00
C ARG A 168 -17.58 -4.57 9.84
N ASP A 169 -17.16 -5.74 9.35
CA ASP A 169 -16.20 -6.60 10.04
C ASP A 169 -14.83 -5.94 10.23
N ASN A 170 -14.42 -5.06 9.31
CA ASN A 170 -13.15 -4.35 9.43
C ASN A 170 -13.20 -3.24 10.47
N GLU A 171 -14.33 -2.53 10.57
CA GLU A 171 -14.55 -1.53 11.62
C GLU A 171 -14.54 -2.17 13.01
N ALA A 172 -15.27 -3.29 13.18
CA ALA A 172 -15.26 -4.04 14.43
C ALA A 172 -13.86 -4.59 14.77
N ALA A 173 -13.06 -4.97 13.76
CA ALA A 173 -11.67 -5.36 13.97
C ALA A 173 -10.80 -4.17 14.42
N LEU A 174 -11.00 -2.98 13.83
CA LEU A 174 -10.29 -1.76 14.19
C LEU A 174 -10.64 -1.28 15.61
N GLU A 175 -11.91 -1.28 15.99
CA GLU A 175 -12.34 -0.93 17.35
C GLU A 175 -11.72 -1.87 18.40
N ARG A 176 -11.73 -3.19 18.13
CA ARG A 176 -11.06 -4.17 18.99
C ARG A 176 -9.56 -3.95 19.05
N LEU A 177 -8.92 -3.66 17.93
CA LEU A 177 -7.49 -3.33 17.91
C LEU A 177 -7.19 -2.11 18.81
N GLY A 178 -7.99 -1.05 18.70
CA GLY A 178 -7.86 0.14 19.55
C GLY A 178 -8.07 -0.16 21.05
N ALA A 179 -8.91 -1.13 21.40
CA ALA A 179 -9.07 -1.60 22.78
C ALA A 179 -7.84 -2.38 23.26
N GLU A 180 -7.36 -3.35 22.47
CA GLU A 180 -6.20 -4.18 22.82
C GLU A 180 -4.91 -3.35 22.93
N LEU A 181 -4.71 -2.36 22.06
CA LEU A 181 -3.58 -1.43 22.13
C LEU A 181 -3.52 -0.72 23.49
N ARG A 182 -4.67 -0.33 24.06
CA ARG A 182 -4.74 0.33 25.38
C ARG A 182 -4.42 -0.61 26.54
N GLU A 183 -4.65 -1.92 26.40
CA GLU A 183 -4.31 -2.93 27.40
C GLU A 183 -2.81 -3.31 27.37
N GLY A 184 -2.11 -2.96 26.29
CA GLY A 184 -0.68 -3.14 26.11
C GLY A 184 -0.35 -4.30 25.17
N MET A 185 -0.05 -3.96 23.91
CA MET A 185 0.40 -4.91 22.89
C MET A 185 1.87 -4.71 22.54
N MET A 186 2.51 -5.76 22.03
CA MET A 186 3.78 -5.62 21.33
C MET A 186 3.53 -5.37 19.83
N ALA A 187 4.46 -4.68 19.16
CA ALA A 187 4.45 -4.58 17.70
C ALA A 187 5.41 -5.59 17.08
N PHE A 188 5.08 -6.04 15.87
CA PHE A 188 6.00 -6.73 14.99
C PHE A 188 6.08 -5.96 13.66
N VAL A 189 7.24 -5.37 13.37
CA VAL A 189 7.43 -4.47 12.24
C VAL A 189 8.35 -5.10 11.20
N GLY A 190 7.86 -5.26 9.98
CA GLY A 190 8.63 -5.83 8.87
C GLY A 190 9.24 -4.80 7.91
N ALA A 191 9.97 -5.31 6.91
CA ALA A 191 10.77 -4.53 5.97
C ALA A 191 9.94 -3.58 5.09
N GLY A 192 8.62 -3.81 4.96
CA GLY A 192 7.71 -2.91 4.25
C GLY A 192 7.68 -1.49 4.81
N THR A 193 8.08 -1.30 6.07
CA THR A 193 8.21 0.04 6.67
C THR A 193 9.53 0.73 6.34
N SER A 194 10.61 -0.03 6.14
CA SER A 194 11.95 0.49 5.85
C SER A 194 12.16 0.91 4.39
N ILE A 195 11.43 0.30 3.44
CA ILE A 195 11.55 0.60 2.00
C ILE A 195 11.25 2.08 1.70
N PRO A 196 10.11 2.66 2.14
CA PRO A 196 9.89 4.11 2.00
C PRO A 196 10.98 4.94 2.68
N GLY A 197 11.61 4.42 3.73
CA GLY A 197 12.73 5.05 4.43
C GLY A 197 14.03 5.13 3.63
N GLY A 198 14.14 4.46 2.47
CA GLY A 198 15.32 4.47 1.61
C GLY A 198 16.18 3.19 1.68
N TYR A 199 15.76 2.20 2.48
CA TYR A 199 16.45 0.92 2.58
C TYR A 199 16.01 -0.06 1.50
N PRO A 200 16.91 -0.95 1.03
CA PRO A 200 16.57 -1.94 0.01
C PRO A 200 15.60 -2.98 0.56
N ASP A 201 14.75 -3.51 -0.32
CA ASP A 201 14.09 -4.79 -0.06
C ASP A 201 15.08 -5.95 -0.23
N TRP A 202 14.61 -7.17 0.04
CA TRP A 202 15.44 -8.37 0.00
C TRP A 202 16.13 -8.60 -1.35
N ARG A 203 15.36 -8.50 -2.43
CA ARG A 203 15.86 -8.74 -3.79
C ARG A 203 16.91 -7.69 -4.16
N THR A 204 16.60 -6.42 -3.91
CA THR A 204 17.52 -5.30 -4.16
C THR A 204 18.80 -5.45 -3.35
N LEU A 205 18.72 -5.94 -2.10
CA LEU A 205 19.90 -6.16 -1.27
C LEU A 205 20.83 -7.21 -1.88
N VAL A 206 20.29 -8.37 -2.29
CA VAL A 206 21.07 -9.44 -2.93
C VAL A 206 21.67 -8.98 -4.26
N GLU A 207 20.95 -8.19 -5.05
CA GLU A 207 21.48 -7.56 -6.27
C GLU A 207 22.64 -6.59 -5.96
N ARG A 208 22.56 -5.82 -4.88
CA ARG A 208 23.65 -4.94 -4.44
C ARG A 208 24.84 -5.71 -3.90
N MET A 209 24.65 -6.88 -3.27
CA MET A 209 25.76 -7.77 -2.91
C MET A 209 26.54 -8.18 -4.15
N GLN A 210 25.83 -8.59 -5.21
CA GLN A 210 26.45 -8.93 -6.49
C GLN A 210 27.28 -7.78 -7.06
N GLN A 211 26.74 -6.56 -7.04
CA GLN A 211 27.42 -5.36 -7.55
C GLN A 211 28.65 -4.96 -6.74
N SER A 212 28.73 -5.40 -5.49
CA SER A 212 29.85 -5.10 -4.58
C SER A 212 30.95 -6.15 -4.65
N LEU A 213 30.80 -7.21 -5.45
CA LEU A 213 31.83 -8.23 -5.63
C LEU A 213 32.97 -7.73 -6.52
N PRO A 214 34.22 -8.14 -6.25
CA PRO A 214 35.36 -7.75 -7.07
C PRO A 214 35.32 -8.42 -8.45
N ASP A 215 35.79 -7.72 -9.48
CA ASP A 215 35.82 -8.24 -10.87
C ASP A 215 36.53 -9.60 -11.01
N GLN A 216 37.48 -9.89 -10.11
CA GLN A 216 38.24 -11.14 -10.08
C GLN A 216 37.36 -12.38 -9.90
N VAL A 217 36.17 -12.25 -9.30
CA VAL A 217 35.21 -13.37 -9.12
C VAL A 217 34.14 -13.44 -10.21
N SER A 218 34.28 -12.70 -11.32
CA SER A 218 33.27 -12.59 -12.38
C SER A 218 32.70 -13.93 -12.88
N ARG A 219 33.54 -14.96 -13.00
CA ARG A 219 33.09 -16.30 -13.44
C ARG A 219 32.23 -17.00 -12.38
N ALA A 220 32.60 -16.90 -11.10
CA ALA A 220 31.79 -17.43 -10.00
C ALA A 220 30.49 -16.62 -9.86
N MET A 221 30.57 -15.29 -9.96
CA MET A 221 29.40 -14.41 -9.96
C MET A 221 28.39 -14.78 -11.05
N ALA A 222 28.84 -15.07 -12.28
CA ALA A 222 27.97 -15.48 -13.38
C ALA A 222 27.26 -16.82 -13.10
N TYR A 223 27.90 -17.74 -12.37
CA TYR A 223 27.27 -18.97 -11.91
C TYR A 223 26.20 -18.68 -10.84
N VAL A 224 26.58 -17.95 -9.78
CA VAL A 224 25.69 -17.62 -8.64
C VAL A 224 24.47 -16.81 -9.10
N SER A 225 24.60 -15.92 -10.08
CA SER A 225 23.48 -15.11 -10.59
C SER A 225 22.31 -15.93 -11.17
N ARG A 226 22.54 -17.21 -11.49
CA ARG A 226 21.54 -18.16 -12.00
C ARG A 226 20.80 -18.91 -10.90
N GLU A 227 21.27 -18.85 -9.64
CA GLU A 227 20.64 -19.53 -8.50
C GLU A 227 19.31 -18.85 -8.14
N GLU A 228 18.17 -19.48 -8.39
CA GLU A 228 16.86 -18.85 -8.17
C GLU A 228 16.55 -18.59 -6.68
N ASP A 229 17.14 -19.38 -5.78
CA ASP A 229 16.98 -19.20 -4.34
C ASP A 229 17.84 -18.03 -3.83
N LEU A 230 17.16 -16.96 -3.37
CA LEU A 230 17.82 -15.76 -2.88
C LEU A 230 18.63 -16.00 -1.59
N LEU A 231 18.26 -16.96 -0.74
CA LEU A 231 19.02 -17.28 0.49
C LEU A 231 20.35 -17.95 0.14
N MET A 232 20.30 -18.92 -0.76
CA MET A 232 21.50 -19.58 -1.29
C MET A 232 22.36 -18.62 -2.11
N ARG A 233 21.74 -17.71 -2.86
CA ARG A 233 22.46 -16.67 -3.59
C ARG A 233 23.18 -15.71 -2.66
N ALA A 234 22.52 -15.27 -1.58
CA ALA A 234 23.12 -14.42 -0.55
C ALA A 234 24.28 -15.13 0.17
N GLU A 235 24.14 -16.42 0.50
CA GLU A 235 25.19 -17.27 1.06
C GLU A 235 26.44 -17.27 0.16
N GLN A 236 26.26 -17.56 -1.12
CA GLN A 236 27.36 -17.62 -2.09
C GLN A 236 28.01 -16.25 -2.30
N TYR A 237 27.23 -15.16 -2.36
CA TYR A 237 27.79 -13.81 -2.46
C TYR A 237 28.54 -13.38 -1.20
N ARG A 238 28.05 -13.69 0.01
CA ARG A 238 28.78 -13.44 1.26
C ARG A 238 30.11 -14.19 1.29
N GLN A 239 30.13 -15.46 0.86
CA GLN A 239 31.35 -16.25 0.78
C GLN A 239 32.37 -15.66 -0.21
N LEU A 240 31.91 -15.19 -1.38
CA LEU A 240 32.79 -14.55 -2.38
C LEU A 240 33.31 -13.17 -1.93
N MET A 241 32.50 -12.43 -1.18
CA MET A 241 32.82 -11.11 -0.63
C MET A 241 33.83 -11.21 0.52
N GLY A 242 33.68 -12.21 1.40
CA GLY A 242 34.41 -12.33 2.66
C GLY A 242 33.76 -11.51 3.78
N GLU A 243 33.99 -11.94 5.03
CA GLU A 243 33.29 -11.38 6.21
C GLU A 243 33.57 -9.90 6.48
N ASP A 244 34.80 -9.42 6.22
CA ASP A 244 35.17 -8.02 6.43
C ASP A 244 34.44 -7.09 5.45
N GLU A 245 34.43 -7.47 4.16
CA GLU A 245 33.71 -6.74 3.12
C GLU A 245 32.19 -6.82 3.34
N PHE A 246 31.68 -7.98 3.76
CA PHE A 246 30.28 -8.14 4.14
C PHE A 246 29.89 -7.23 5.29
N SER A 247 30.74 -7.15 6.32
CA SER A 247 30.52 -6.28 7.46
C SER A 247 30.46 -4.80 7.05
N ARG A 248 31.33 -4.38 6.12
CA ARG A 248 31.28 -3.01 5.57
C ARG A 248 30.02 -2.80 4.74
N PHE A 249 29.70 -3.74 3.85
CA PHE A 249 28.52 -3.70 3.00
C PHE A 249 27.23 -3.52 3.82
N VAL A 250 27.02 -4.30 4.89
CA VAL A 250 25.85 -4.17 5.77
C VAL A 250 25.76 -2.77 6.37
N ARG A 251 26.88 -2.25 6.92
CA ARG A 251 26.92 -0.90 7.51
C ARG A 251 26.58 0.18 6.48
N GLU A 252 27.07 0.05 5.26
CA GLU A 252 26.78 0.99 4.16
C GLU A 252 25.34 0.88 3.66
N GLN A 253 24.76 -0.31 3.62
CA GLN A 253 23.39 -0.51 3.15
C GLN A 253 22.33 -0.13 4.19
N PHE A 254 22.60 -0.34 5.47
CA PHE A 254 21.61 -0.16 6.55
C PHE A 254 21.97 0.91 7.58
N GLY A 255 23.11 1.57 7.43
CA GLY A 255 23.51 2.69 8.28
C GLY A 255 22.55 3.88 8.22
N PRO A 256 22.58 4.75 9.24
CA PRO A 256 21.65 5.86 9.39
C PRO A 256 21.79 6.93 8.29
N GLU A 257 22.95 7.01 7.65
CA GLU A 257 23.21 7.98 6.57
C GLU A 257 22.39 7.70 5.31
N ARG A 258 21.93 6.46 5.14
CA ARG A 258 21.18 6.02 3.96
C ARG A 258 19.68 6.20 4.08
N GLY A 259 19.18 6.15 5.33
CA GLY A 259 17.77 6.13 5.64
C GLY A 259 17.27 7.49 6.13
N THR A 260 15.98 7.76 5.89
CA THR A 260 15.30 8.90 6.49
C THR A 260 14.11 8.41 7.29
N CYS A 261 14.08 8.73 8.58
CA CYS A 261 12.90 8.54 9.43
C CYS A 261 11.74 9.37 8.90
N ARG A 262 10.78 8.71 8.23
CA ARG A 262 9.55 9.33 7.72
C ARG A 262 8.41 9.38 8.74
N GLU A 263 7.36 10.12 8.41
CA GLU A 263 6.16 10.28 9.25
C GLU A 263 5.51 8.94 9.63
N LEU A 264 5.49 7.96 8.72
CA LEU A 264 5.00 6.61 9.01
C LEU A 264 5.63 6.00 10.27
N HIS A 265 6.95 6.13 10.44
CA HIS A 265 7.64 5.60 11.62
C HIS A 265 7.24 6.35 12.88
N ARG A 266 7.03 7.67 12.77
CA ARG A 266 6.58 8.51 13.89
C ARG A 266 5.17 8.13 14.34
N ASP A 267 4.26 7.84 13.41
CA ASP A 267 2.92 7.39 13.76
C ASP A 267 2.92 6.00 14.39
N LEU A 268 3.77 5.09 13.88
CA LEU A 268 3.96 3.77 14.48
C LEU A 268 4.43 3.87 15.93
N VAL A 269 5.50 4.64 16.21
CA VAL A 269 6.01 4.74 17.59
C VAL A 269 5.08 5.52 18.51
N ARG A 270 4.15 6.32 18.01
CA ARG A 270 3.14 6.99 18.86
C ARG A 270 2.09 6.05 19.40
N LEU A 271 1.87 4.91 18.77
CA LEU A 271 1.00 3.88 19.31
C LEU A 271 1.54 3.36 20.65
N PRO A 272 0.67 2.97 21.60
CA PRO A 272 1.05 2.61 22.97
C PRO A 272 1.64 1.19 23.08
N PHE A 273 2.57 0.83 22.19
CA PHE A 273 3.26 -0.46 22.26
C PHE A 273 4.16 -0.55 23.50
N THR A 274 4.14 -1.71 24.16
CA THR A 274 5.04 -2.02 25.27
C THR A 274 6.47 -2.24 24.77
N HIS A 275 6.63 -3.08 23.75
CA HIS A 275 7.88 -3.36 23.06
C HIS A 275 7.64 -3.57 21.56
N VAL A 276 8.69 -3.41 20.76
CA VAL A 276 8.63 -3.55 19.29
C VAL A 276 9.65 -4.60 18.87
N LEU A 277 9.20 -5.61 18.13
CA LEU A 277 10.05 -6.60 17.47
C LEU A 277 10.14 -6.27 15.98
N THR A 278 11.30 -6.52 15.37
CA THR A 278 11.51 -6.31 13.94
C THR A 278 12.53 -7.30 13.37
N THR A 279 12.42 -7.57 12.08
CA THR A 279 13.41 -8.29 11.27
C THR A 279 14.29 -7.34 10.46
N ASN A 280 14.13 -6.03 10.64
CA ASN A 280 14.85 -5.02 9.88
C ASN A 280 16.19 -4.73 10.56
N TYR A 281 17.22 -4.41 9.77
CA TYR A 281 18.57 -4.12 10.28
C TYR A 281 18.80 -2.65 10.61
N ASP A 282 18.01 -1.76 10.02
CA ASP A 282 18.11 -0.30 10.15
C ASP A 282 17.63 0.22 11.52
N ASN A 283 17.86 1.50 11.78
CA ASN A 283 17.50 2.17 13.04
C ASN A 283 16.31 3.15 12.91
N LEU A 284 15.42 2.98 11.91
CA LEU A 284 14.35 3.96 11.66
C LEU A 284 13.34 4.03 12.81
N LEU A 285 13.08 2.92 13.48
CA LEU A 285 12.14 2.86 14.60
C LEU A 285 12.68 3.60 15.82
N GLU A 286 13.97 3.46 16.12
CA GLU A 286 14.66 4.17 17.18
C GLU A 286 14.79 5.66 16.87
N CYS A 287 15.15 5.99 15.63
CA CYS A 287 15.20 7.38 15.17
C CYS A 287 13.82 8.05 15.31
N ALA A 288 12.75 7.35 14.94
CA ALA A 288 11.38 7.83 15.12
C ALA A 288 11.01 7.99 16.59
N HIS A 289 11.41 7.05 17.45
CA HIS A 289 11.18 7.14 18.89
C HIS A 289 11.82 8.40 19.48
N ALA A 290 13.11 8.60 19.23
CA ALA A 290 13.85 9.73 19.77
C ALA A 290 13.26 11.06 19.29
N ALA A 291 12.75 11.11 18.06
CA ALA A 291 12.06 12.29 17.53
C ALA A 291 10.66 12.50 18.12
N ALA A 292 9.92 11.43 18.43
CA ALA A 292 8.56 11.49 18.96
C ALA A 292 8.52 11.73 20.48
N PHE A 293 9.53 11.28 21.22
CA PHE A 293 9.62 11.36 22.68
C PHE A 293 10.95 11.99 23.13
N PRO A 294 11.11 13.32 23.02
CA PRO A 294 12.33 13.99 23.43
C PRO A 294 12.66 13.73 24.91
N GLY A 295 13.87 13.21 25.17
CA GLY A 295 14.33 12.86 26.52
C GLY A 295 14.21 11.36 26.85
N GLU A 296 13.52 10.57 26.03
CA GLU A 296 13.53 9.11 26.11
C GLU A 296 14.54 8.53 25.11
N LEU A 297 15.51 7.77 25.61
CA LEU A 297 16.48 7.08 24.76
C LEU A 297 15.91 5.74 24.31
N PRO A 298 15.81 5.48 22.99
CA PRO A 298 15.42 4.17 22.50
C PRO A 298 16.46 3.13 22.93
N THR A 299 15.99 1.96 23.39
CA THR A 299 16.85 0.83 23.73
C THR A 299 16.76 -0.23 22.64
N THR A 300 17.82 -0.36 21.84
CA THR A 300 17.99 -1.45 20.88
C THR A 300 18.37 -2.74 21.63
N VAL A 301 17.84 -3.87 21.16
CA VAL A 301 18.08 -5.22 21.68
C VAL A 301 18.45 -6.09 20.49
N ASP A 302 19.68 -6.57 20.47
CA ASP A 302 20.09 -7.57 19.48
C ASP A 302 19.68 -8.98 19.98
N TRP A 303 18.85 -9.67 19.20
CA TRP A 303 18.40 -11.02 19.52
C TRP A 303 19.47 -12.11 19.35
N GLN A 304 20.70 -11.74 19.01
CA GLN A 304 21.86 -12.62 19.08
C GLN A 304 22.66 -12.45 20.39
N ASN A 305 22.46 -11.34 21.11
CA ASN A 305 23.19 -11.04 22.33
C ASN A 305 22.44 -11.57 23.56
N ALA A 306 23.04 -12.54 24.27
CA ALA A 306 22.41 -13.17 25.43
C ALA A 306 22.07 -12.19 26.57
N ALA A 307 22.90 -11.17 26.80
CA ALA A 307 22.66 -10.17 27.85
C ALA A 307 21.49 -9.25 27.47
N ASP A 308 21.39 -8.87 26.19
CA ASP A 308 20.27 -8.08 25.67
C ASP A 308 18.94 -8.83 25.77
N ILE A 309 18.94 -10.11 25.38
CA ILE A 309 17.78 -11.00 25.49
C ILE A 309 17.34 -11.12 26.95
N GLU A 310 18.27 -11.36 27.87
CA GLU A 310 17.96 -11.46 29.31
C GLU A 310 17.34 -10.16 29.84
N ALA A 311 17.96 -9.01 29.52
CA ALA A 311 17.47 -7.70 29.93
C ALA A 311 16.07 -7.42 29.36
N PHE A 312 15.83 -7.78 28.10
CA PHE A 312 14.52 -7.67 27.47
C PHE A 312 13.48 -8.56 28.15
N LEU A 313 13.76 -9.84 28.37
CA LEU A 313 12.81 -10.78 28.99
C LEU A 313 12.42 -10.35 30.41
N ARG A 314 13.35 -9.74 31.16
CA ARG A 314 13.06 -9.14 32.48
C ARG A 314 12.16 -7.90 32.35
N ALA A 315 12.41 -7.05 31.35
CA ALA A 315 11.61 -5.85 31.09
C ALA A 315 10.19 -6.19 30.62
N ALA A 316 10.04 -7.13 29.67
CA ALA A 316 8.76 -7.51 29.07
C ALA A 316 7.72 -8.02 30.09
N ARG A 317 8.18 -8.55 31.23
CA ARG A 317 7.30 -9.02 32.32
C ARG A 317 6.74 -7.90 33.21
N ARG A 318 7.19 -6.66 33.04
CA ARG A 318 6.84 -5.52 33.91
C ARG A 318 6.13 -4.44 33.09
N ARG A 319 5.05 -3.88 33.64
CA ARG A 319 4.36 -2.74 33.05
C ARG A 319 5.18 -1.45 33.24
N GLY A 320 5.02 -0.49 32.33
CA GLY A 320 5.64 0.84 32.43
C GLY A 320 7.16 0.86 32.26
N GLN A 321 7.76 -0.18 31.69
CA GLN A 321 9.17 -0.15 31.32
C GLN A 321 9.38 0.68 30.05
N PRO A 322 10.53 1.36 29.90
CA PRO A 322 10.89 1.98 28.63
C PRO A 322 10.81 0.99 27.48
N ARG A 323 10.29 1.47 26.34
CA ARG A 323 10.14 0.65 25.15
C ARG A 323 11.50 0.17 24.66
N ARG A 324 11.51 -1.08 24.22
CA ARG A 324 12.69 -1.73 23.61
C ARG A 324 12.38 -2.11 22.17
N TYR A 325 13.40 -1.99 21.32
CA TYR A 325 13.38 -2.30 19.90
C TYR A 325 14.23 -3.55 19.67
N VAL A 326 13.56 -4.67 19.41
CA VAL A 326 14.15 -6.01 19.40
C VAL A 326 14.36 -6.46 17.97
N HIS A 327 15.63 -6.57 17.57
CA HIS A 327 16.04 -6.95 16.22
C HIS A 327 16.30 -8.45 16.15
N LEU A 328 15.38 -9.19 15.56
CA LEU A 328 15.40 -10.65 15.51
C LEU A 328 16.45 -11.20 14.54
N HIS A 329 16.80 -10.41 13.52
CA HIS A 329 17.74 -10.75 12.47
C HIS A 329 19.03 -9.92 12.54
N GLY A 330 19.29 -9.30 13.69
CA GLY A 330 20.49 -8.49 13.91
C GLY A 330 20.34 -7.01 13.57
N VAL A 331 21.43 -6.29 13.83
CA VAL A 331 21.51 -4.83 13.72
C VAL A 331 22.65 -4.42 12.81
N TYR A 332 22.47 -3.36 12.02
CA TYR A 332 23.47 -2.93 11.03
C TYR A 332 24.85 -2.60 11.63
N ASN A 333 24.90 -2.17 12.88
CA ASN A 333 26.13 -1.78 13.57
C ASN A 333 26.86 -2.95 14.24
N ASP A 334 26.26 -4.14 14.25
CA ASP A 334 26.91 -5.42 14.55
C ASP A 334 26.65 -6.43 13.42
N PRO A 335 27.38 -6.34 12.28
CA PRO A 335 27.14 -7.21 11.12
C PRO A 335 27.27 -8.70 11.39
N ALA A 336 27.98 -9.12 12.45
CA ALA A 336 28.07 -10.52 12.84
C ALA A 336 26.73 -11.07 13.34
N SER A 337 25.84 -10.20 13.82
CA SER A 337 24.47 -10.51 14.25
C SER A 337 23.47 -10.63 13.09
N ILE A 338 23.88 -10.41 11.85
CA ILE A 338 22.94 -10.37 10.72
C ILE A 338 22.49 -11.78 10.33
N VAL A 339 21.18 -11.98 10.17
CA VAL A 339 20.59 -13.21 9.65
C VAL A 339 20.15 -13.00 8.20
N LEU A 340 21.01 -13.37 7.25
CA LEU A 340 20.82 -13.10 5.83
C LEU A 340 20.82 -14.37 4.96
N THR A 341 21.70 -15.32 5.27
CA THR A 341 21.97 -16.45 4.39
C THR A 341 21.23 -17.70 4.84
N GLU A 342 21.15 -18.71 3.97
CA GLU A 342 20.57 -20.02 4.33
C GLU A 342 21.21 -20.57 5.62
N GLY A 343 22.54 -20.49 5.73
CA GLY A 343 23.26 -20.91 6.93
C GLY A 343 22.91 -20.09 8.17
N ASP A 344 22.66 -18.79 8.03
CA ASP A 344 22.22 -17.96 9.16
C ASP A 344 20.83 -18.38 9.66
N TYR A 345 19.88 -18.57 8.73
CA TYR A 345 18.52 -19.02 9.05
C TYR A 345 18.53 -20.40 9.69
N GLN A 346 19.31 -21.34 9.16
CA GLN A 346 19.47 -22.69 9.71
C GLN A 346 19.97 -22.66 11.15
N ARG A 347 21.06 -21.91 11.42
CA ARG A 347 21.56 -21.70 12.77
C ARG A 347 20.51 -21.10 13.69
N ARG A 348 19.77 -20.10 13.19
CA ARG A 348 18.87 -19.27 13.99
C ARG A 348 17.56 -19.97 14.35
N TYR A 349 16.96 -20.71 13.43
CA TYR A 349 15.60 -21.24 13.57
C TYR A 349 15.54 -22.76 13.72
N HIS A 350 16.56 -23.50 13.25
CA HIS A 350 16.53 -24.96 13.23
C HIS A 350 17.55 -25.59 14.18
N GLU A 351 18.70 -24.95 14.40
CA GLU A 351 19.74 -25.45 15.32
C GLU A 351 19.64 -24.83 16.72
N SER A 352 19.21 -23.57 16.83
CA SER A 352 19.02 -22.88 18.11
C SER A 352 17.68 -23.20 18.76
N THR A 353 17.66 -24.24 19.59
CA THR A 353 16.46 -24.63 20.36
C THR A 353 15.97 -23.53 21.30
N ALA A 354 16.88 -22.68 21.81
CA ALA A 354 16.53 -21.55 22.68
C ALA A 354 15.85 -20.41 21.91
N GLY A 355 16.33 -20.08 20.71
CA GLY A 355 15.80 -18.97 19.91
C GLY A 355 14.36 -19.22 19.45
N GLU A 356 14.05 -20.43 18.99
CA GLU A 356 12.68 -20.85 18.63
C GLU A 356 11.77 -20.86 19.86
N ALA A 357 12.22 -21.47 20.97
CA ALA A 357 11.42 -21.60 22.18
C ALA A 357 11.06 -20.23 22.78
N LEU A 358 12.00 -19.29 22.80
CA LEU A 358 11.75 -17.93 23.30
C LEU A 358 10.74 -17.17 22.44
N LEU A 359 10.88 -17.23 21.11
CA LEU A 359 9.89 -16.63 20.21
C LEU A 359 8.50 -17.23 20.40
N SER A 360 8.43 -18.56 20.55
CA SER A 360 7.18 -19.26 20.85
C SER A 360 6.56 -18.75 22.16
N VAL A 361 7.36 -18.59 23.22
CA VAL A 361 6.90 -18.00 24.48
C VAL A 361 6.37 -16.59 24.26
N LEU A 362 7.07 -15.72 23.53
CA LEU A 362 6.59 -14.36 23.26
C LEU A 362 5.25 -14.36 22.52
N PHE A 363 5.15 -15.11 21.43
CA PHE A 363 3.92 -15.20 20.63
C PHE A 363 2.74 -15.81 21.41
N THR A 364 3.00 -16.60 22.44
CA THR A 364 1.93 -17.17 23.28
C THR A 364 1.54 -16.26 24.44
N ALA A 365 2.50 -15.51 24.99
CA ALA A 365 2.32 -14.72 26.19
C ALA A 365 1.81 -13.29 25.91
N TYR A 366 2.11 -12.73 24.74
CA TYR A 366 1.79 -11.34 24.41
C TYR A 366 0.97 -11.22 23.12
N PRO A 367 -0.06 -10.36 23.08
CA PRO A 367 -0.71 -9.99 21.84
C PRO A 367 0.24 -9.13 20.99
N PHE A 368 0.23 -9.39 19.68
CA PHE A 368 1.09 -8.70 18.71
C PHE A 368 0.23 -7.96 17.68
N LEU A 369 0.67 -6.76 17.30
CA LEU A 369 0.23 -6.08 16.08
C LEU A 369 1.33 -6.18 15.01
N PHE A 370 1.04 -6.87 13.92
CA PHE A 370 1.93 -6.99 12.76
C PHE A 370 1.71 -5.80 11.79
N VAL A 371 2.80 -5.10 11.40
CA VAL A 371 2.76 -3.95 10.48
C VAL A 371 3.91 -4.04 9.46
N GLY A 372 3.61 -3.78 8.18
CA GLY A 372 4.62 -3.80 7.10
C GLY A 372 5.28 -5.17 6.90
N PHE A 373 4.63 -6.22 7.36
CA PHE A 373 5.14 -7.58 7.35
C PHE A 373 4.43 -8.40 6.26
N SER A 374 5.20 -8.97 5.33
CA SER A 374 4.69 -9.67 4.15
C SER A 374 4.26 -11.12 4.42
N PHE A 375 4.48 -11.65 5.64
CA PHE A 375 4.27 -13.07 5.98
C PHE A 375 5.05 -14.06 5.11
N SER A 376 6.07 -13.57 4.39
CA SER A 376 6.85 -14.34 3.41
C SER A 376 8.14 -14.93 3.99
N ASP A 377 8.60 -14.47 5.15
CA ASP A 377 9.69 -15.11 5.90
C ASP A 377 9.21 -16.49 6.38
N MET A 378 9.61 -17.54 5.67
CA MET A 378 9.06 -18.88 5.86
C MET A 378 9.49 -19.51 7.17
N ASP A 379 10.72 -19.27 7.64
CA ASP A 379 11.25 -19.89 8.84
C ASP A 379 10.67 -19.27 10.11
N MET A 380 10.69 -17.93 10.20
CA MET A 380 10.08 -17.25 11.34
C MET A 380 8.57 -17.49 11.38
N MET A 381 7.90 -17.46 10.22
CA MET A 381 6.48 -17.80 10.15
C MET A 381 6.21 -19.28 10.38
N GLY A 382 7.20 -20.15 10.17
CA GLY A 382 7.18 -21.56 10.54
C GLY A 382 7.05 -21.72 12.05
N VAL A 383 7.91 -21.04 12.81
CA VAL A 383 7.87 -21.01 14.29
C VAL A 383 6.53 -20.45 14.77
N PHE A 384 6.12 -19.29 14.25
CA PHE A 384 4.87 -18.65 14.63
C PHE A 384 3.65 -19.55 14.33
N ARG A 385 3.56 -20.09 13.12
CA ARG A 385 2.44 -20.97 12.70
C ARG A 385 2.42 -22.27 13.50
N GLY A 386 3.58 -22.89 13.72
CA GLY A 386 3.72 -24.10 14.52
C GLY A 386 3.24 -23.87 15.95
N THR A 387 3.63 -22.74 16.55
CA THR A 387 3.19 -22.31 17.88
C THR A 387 1.67 -22.11 17.91
N MET A 388 1.12 -21.30 17.00
CA MET A 388 -0.32 -21.00 16.95
C MET A 388 -1.19 -22.24 16.67
N ALA A 389 -0.70 -23.21 15.90
CA ALA A 389 -1.41 -24.45 15.64
C ALA A 389 -1.57 -25.32 16.90
N ARG A 390 -0.61 -25.27 17.83
CA ARG A 390 -0.64 -26.05 19.08
C ARG A 390 -1.62 -25.50 20.11
N LEU A 391 -1.89 -24.19 20.09
CA LEU A 391 -2.64 -23.52 21.18
C LEU A 391 -4.17 -23.76 21.20
N ARG A 392 -4.77 -24.46 20.22
CA ARG A 392 -6.21 -24.76 20.16
C ARG A 392 -7.16 -23.57 20.51
N LEU A 393 -6.72 -22.34 20.27
CA LEU A 393 -7.49 -21.13 20.60
C LEU A 393 -8.70 -20.99 19.66
N ARG A 394 -9.83 -20.55 20.23
CA ARG A 394 -11.09 -20.31 19.49
C ARG A 394 -11.12 -18.95 18.79
N GLY A 395 -10.25 -18.01 19.18
CA GLY A 395 -10.19 -16.63 18.67
C GLY A 395 -8.83 -16.28 18.05
N ALA A 396 -8.76 -15.10 17.43
CA ALA A 396 -7.49 -14.49 17.05
C ALA A 396 -6.83 -13.93 18.31
N LEU A 397 -5.52 -14.16 18.46
CA LEU A 397 -4.72 -13.64 19.57
C LEU A 397 -3.95 -12.36 19.16
N HIS A 398 -3.71 -12.22 17.87
CA HIS A 398 -2.89 -11.17 17.29
C HIS A 398 -3.70 -10.37 16.27
N PHE A 399 -3.21 -9.18 15.94
CA PHE A 399 -3.75 -8.33 14.90
C PHE A 399 -2.71 -8.06 13.82
N GLY A 400 -3.16 -7.73 12.62
CA GLY A 400 -2.25 -7.32 11.55
C GLY A 400 -2.85 -6.22 10.70
N ILE A 401 -2.12 -5.15 10.44
CA ILE A 401 -2.54 -4.13 9.47
C ILE A 401 -2.11 -4.58 8.08
N VAL A 402 -3.09 -4.83 7.20
CA VAL A 402 -2.87 -5.49 5.91
C VAL A 402 -3.40 -4.64 4.77
N ALA A 403 -2.54 -4.39 3.77
CA ALA A 403 -2.98 -3.77 2.53
C ALA A 403 -3.89 -4.72 1.77
N LEU A 404 -5.01 -4.23 1.26
CA LEU A 404 -5.96 -5.03 0.51
C LEU A 404 -6.45 -4.26 -0.71
N ASP A 405 -6.21 -4.81 -1.90
CA ASP A 405 -6.95 -4.44 -3.10
C ASP A 405 -8.20 -5.34 -3.21
N PRO A 406 -9.41 -4.82 -2.92
CA PRO A 406 -10.66 -5.58 -2.99
C PRO A 406 -11.01 -6.05 -4.41
N ARG A 407 -10.34 -5.50 -5.44
CA ARG A 407 -10.50 -5.91 -6.83
C ARG A 407 -9.73 -7.19 -7.15
N LYS A 408 -8.63 -7.44 -6.42
CA LYS A 408 -7.77 -8.62 -6.58
C LYS A 408 -8.10 -9.72 -5.57
N HIS A 409 -8.58 -9.34 -4.38
CA HIS A 409 -8.76 -10.24 -3.27
C HIS A 409 -10.09 -10.02 -2.56
N ASP A 410 -10.78 -11.12 -2.22
CA ASP A 410 -11.96 -11.07 -1.36
C ASP A 410 -11.54 -10.82 0.11
N PRO A 411 -11.98 -9.71 0.73
CA PRO A 411 -11.63 -9.39 2.13
C PRO A 411 -12.01 -10.47 3.13
N THR A 412 -13.16 -11.13 2.93
CA THR A 412 -13.67 -12.19 3.80
C THR A 412 -12.76 -13.41 3.74
N LEU A 413 -12.36 -13.81 2.54
CA LEU A 413 -11.46 -14.95 2.34
C LEU A 413 -10.06 -14.66 2.88
N VAL A 414 -9.55 -13.45 2.70
CA VAL A 414 -8.25 -13.04 3.29
C VAL A 414 -8.33 -13.05 4.82
N ARG A 415 -9.40 -12.49 5.41
CA ARG A 415 -9.65 -12.52 6.86
C ARG A 415 -9.73 -13.93 7.39
N GLN A 416 -10.53 -14.78 6.76
CA GLN A 416 -10.68 -16.19 7.15
C GLN A 416 -9.34 -16.93 7.08
N ARG A 417 -8.54 -16.69 6.04
CA ARG A 417 -7.21 -17.29 5.87
C ARG A 417 -6.27 -16.88 7.01
N LEU A 418 -6.17 -15.59 7.30
CA LEU A 418 -5.28 -15.08 8.36
C LEU A 418 -5.71 -15.58 9.75
N ARG A 419 -7.03 -15.55 10.06
CA ARG A 419 -7.55 -16.07 11.33
C ARG A 419 -7.33 -17.57 11.49
N ARG A 420 -7.55 -18.37 10.43
CA ARG A 420 -7.39 -19.82 10.49
C ARG A 420 -5.92 -20.23 10.57
N LYS A 421 -5.10 -19.73 9.63
CA LYS A 421 -3.70 -20.14 9.46
C LYS A 421 -2.78 -19.53 10.51
N TYR A 422 -3.02 -18.28 10.89
CA TYR A 422 -2.09 -17.50 11.70
C TYR A 422 -2.69 -16.97 13.01
N LYS A 423 -3.99 -17.16 13.26
CA LYS A 423 -4.68 -16.59 14.44
C LYS A 423 -4.53 -15.07 14.53
N ILE A 424 -4.42 -14.44 13.37
CA ILE A 424 -4.33 -12.98 13.18
C ILE A 424 -5.69 -12.45 12.74
N GLU A 425 -6.20 -11.45 13.44
CA GLU A 425 -7.32 -10.62 13.01
C GLU A 425 -6.79 -9.46 12.16
N PRO A 426 -7.05 -9.43 10.85
CA PRO A 426 -6.57 -8.32 10.03
C PRO A 426 -7.41 -7.06 10.23
N VAL A 427 -6.74 -5.92 10.21
CA VAL A 427 -7.34 -4.61 9.96
C VAL A 427 -6.84 -4.15 8.61
N PHE A 428 -7.75 -4.04 7.66
CA PHE A 428 -7.40 -3.74 6.28
C PHE A 428 -7.38 -2.25 6.01
N TYR A 429 -6.48 -1.84 5.14
CA TYR A 429 -6.50 -0.55 4.45
C TYR A 429 -6.36 -0.79 2.94
N LEU A 430 -6.77 0.18 2.13
CA LEU A 430 -6.70 0.04 0.68
C LEU A 430 -5.24 0.03 0.21
N GLU A 431 -4.90 -0.94 -0.64
CA GLU A 431 -3.57 -1.00 -1.26
C GLU A 431 -3.39 0.13 -2.28
N THR A 432 -2.47 1.04 -2.00
CA THR A 432 -2.02 2.12 -2.89
C THR A 432 -0.49 2.08 -3.02
N PRO A 433 0.12 2.58 -4.11
CA PRO A 433 1.57 2.57 -4.29
C PRO A 433 2.35 3.27 -3.17
N ASP A 434 1.75 4.27 -2.54
CA ASP A 434 2.32 5.06 -1.45
C ASP A 434 1.89 4.61 -0.05
N HIS A 435 1.03 3.60 0.04
CA HIS A 435 0.41 3.14 1.29
C HIS A 435 -0.25 4.27 2.12
N ALA A 436 -0.80 5.32 1.50
CA ALA A 436 -1.40 6.46 2.20
C ALA A 436 -2.47 6.05 3.25
N GLY A 437 -3.24 4.99 2.96
CA GLY A 437 -4.23 4.46 3.89
C GLY A 437 -3.65 3.92 5.21
N LEU A 438 -2.38 3.49 5.21
CA LEU A 438 -1.69 3.06 6.42
C LEU A 438 -1.46 4.23 7.38
N HIS A 439 -0.99 5.37 6.86
CA HIS A 439 -0.73 6.58 7.66
C HIS A 439 -2.00 7.06 8.37
N ALA A 440 -3.10 7.20 7.63
CA ALA A 440 -4.39 7.60 8.18
C ALA A 440 -4.91 6.63 9.25
N LEU A 441 -4.73 5.32 9.03
CA LEU A 441 -5.13 4.30 10.00
C LEU A 441 -4.33 4.37 11.31
N LEU A 442 -3.01 4.58 11.22
CA LEU A 442 -2.15 4.71 12.40
C LEU A 442 -2.46 5.97 13.19
N GLN A 443 -2.70 7.11 12.52
CA GLN A 443 -3.13 8.34 13.18
C GLN A 443 -4.46 8.16 13.91
N ARG A 444 -5.41 7.47 13.27
CA ARG A 444 -6.70 7.15 13.89
C ARG A 444 -6.57 6.25 15.12
N LEU A 445 -5.60 5.34 15.13
CA LEU A 445 -5.31 4.47 16.27
C LEU A 445 -4.54 5.19 17.40
N ALA A 446 -3.85 6.28 17.08
CA ALA A 446 -3.11 7.09 18.04
C ALA A 446 -3.96 8.17 18.71
N ALA A 447 -5.08 8.56 18.09
CA ALA A 447 -6.09 9.47 18.64
C ALA A 447 -6.96 8.75 19.69
#